data_AF-B8BHP6-F1
#
_entry.id   AF-B8BHP6-F1
#
_cell.length_a   1.000
_cell.length_b   1.000
_cell.length_c   1.000
_cell.angle_alpha   90.00
_cell.angle_beta   90.00
_cell.angle_gamma   90.00
#
_symmetry.space_group_name_H-M   'P 1'
#
loop_
_entity.id
_entity.type
_entity.pdbx_description
1 polymer ?
#
loop_
_entity_poly.entity_id
_entity_poly.type
_entity_poly.pdbx_seq_one_letter_code
_entity_poly.pdbx_strand_id
1 'polypeptide(L)'
;MAGSRAAGRGGRPLLGGGGGKRGGGGGGGGGGGGKSSSYTTTVILAALLLASVALLLLVALGALSLPSGGGVGVGHAGIGLPRPRPRFRRSAAFESGLEMRGGEKGEPWTEVLSWEPRAFLYHNFLSKEECEYLISLAKPHMKKSTVVDASTGGSKDSRVRTSSGMFLGRGQDKIIRTIEKRISDYTFIPVENGEGLQVLHYEVGQKYEPHFDYFHDEFNTKNGGQRIATLLMYLSDVEEGGETIFPSSKANSSSSPFYNELSECAKKGLAVKPKMGDALLFWSMRPDGSLDATSLHGGCPVIKGNKWSSTKWMRVHEYKI
;
A
#
# COMPACT_ATOMS: atom_id res chain seq x y z
N MET A 1 59.81 -9.00 7.09
CA MET A 1 60.79 -8.92 5.97
C MET A 1 60.02 -8.44 4.75
N ALA A 2 60.13 -7.15 4.42
CA ALA A 2 61.03 -6.59 3.39
C ALA A 2 60.45 -6.83 1.97
N GLY A 3 60.30 -5.87 1.06
CA GLY A 3 60.58 -4.44 0.91
C GLY A 3 59.99 -4.02 -0.46
N SER A 4 59.42 -2.83 -0.66
CA SER A 4 60.01 -1.48 -0.80
C SER A 4 60.35 -1.08 -2.25
N ARG A 5 60.03 0.20 -2.56
CA ARG A 5 60.53 1.14 -3.61
C ARG A 5 59.79 1.19 -4.95
N ALA A 6 59.62 2.34 -5.63
CA ALA A 6 59.82 3.78 -5.40
C ALA A 6 59.20 4.51 -6.63
N ALA A 7 58.39 5.57 -6.46
CA ALA A 7 58.72 6.99 -6.62
C ALA A 7 59.52 7.40 -7.88
N GLY A 8 58.93 8.28 -8.70
CA GLY A 8 59.58 9.06 -9.76
C GLY A 8 58.79 10.33 -10.09
N ARG A 9 59.37 11.49 -9.77
CA ARG A 9 58.86 12.87 -9.91
C ARG A 9 59.08 13.44 -11.32
N GLY A 10 58.28 14.45 -11.67
CA GLY A 10 58.82 15.74 -12.13
C GLY A 10 58.41 16.23 -13.53
N GLY A 11 57.91 17.47 -13.62
CA GLY A 11 58.00 18.27 -14.85
C GLY A 11 56.78 19.14 -15.21
N ARG A 12 56.75 20.37 -14.69
CA ARG A 12 56.05 21.57 -15.23
C ARG A 12 57.04 22.74 -15.03
N PRO A 13 56.85 23.94 -15.62
CA PRO A 13 56.03 24.37 -16.76
C PRO A 13 56.86 25.32 -17.69
N LEU A 14 56.19 26.28 -18.36
CA LEU A 14 56.63 27.52 -19.07
C LEU A 14 56.17 27.46 -20.55
N LEU A 15 55.77 28.51 -21.29
CA LEU A 15 55.31 29.90 -21.13
C LEU A 15 54.99 30.39 -22.57
N GLY A 16 54.21 31.46 -22.72
CA GLY A 16 54.15 32.30 -23.95
C GLY A 16 52.96 32.01 -24.88
N GLY A 17 52.16 32.96 -25.35
CA GLY A 17 52.26 34.42 -25.40
C GLY A 17 51.80 34.92 -26.78
N GLY A 18 50.94 35.95 -26.80
CA GLY A 18 50.56 36.72 -28.01
C GLY A 18 49.10 36.47 -28.47
N GLY A 19 48.20 37.44 -28.67
CA GLY A 19 48.31 38.89 -28.76
C GLY A 19 48.01 39.39 -30.19
N GLY A 20 46.84 40.03 -30.40
CA GLY A 20 46.51 40.81 -31.62
C GLY A 20 45.01 40.69 -32.00
N LYS A 21 44.12 41.62 -31.63
CA LYS A 21 43.79 42.97 -32.19
C LYS A 21 42.89 42.98 -33.45
N ARG A 22 41.69 43.55 -33.23
CA ARG A 22 40.99 44.64 -33.97
C ARG A 22 40.21 44.38 -35.27
N GLY A 23 39.01 44.99 -35.28
CA GLY A 23 38.18 45.43 -36.43
C GLY A 23 36.70 45.06 -36.18
N GLY A 24 35.71 45.94 -36.03
CA GLY A 24 35.57 47.37 -36.32
C GLY A 24 34.54 47.59 -37.45
N GLY A 25 33.33 48.05 -37.11
CA GLY A 25 32.28 48.54 -38.03
C GLY A 25 30.93 47.83 -37.80
N GLY A 26 29.77 48.45 -37.57
CA GLY A 26 29.36 49.85 -37.71
C GLY A 26 28.15 49.96 -38.65
N GLY A 27 26.98 50.36 -38.12
CA GLY A 27 25.73 50.68 -38.85
C GLY A 27 24.57 49.74 -38.50
N GLY A 28 23.39 50.15 -38.03
CA GLY A 28 22.73 51.45 -37.96
C GLY A 28 21.39 51.39 -38.70
N GLY A 29 20.26 51.50 -37.98
CA GLY A 29 19.00 52.05 -38.52
C GLY A 29 17.72 51.19 -38.44
N GLY A 30 16.69 51.77 -37.80
CA GLY A 30 15.25 51.49 -37.99
C GLY A 30 14.65 50.41 -37.07
N GLY A 31 13.75 50.65 -36.12
CA GLY A 31 12.70 51.66 -36.04
C GLY A 31 11.40 51.11 -36.65
N GLY A 32 10.61 50.35 -35.88
CA GLY A 32 9.31 49.83 -36.32
C GLY A 32 8.60 49.02 -35.24
N GLY A 33 7.85 49.69 -34.37
CA GLY A 33 7.09 49.07 -33.28
C GLY A 33 5.88 48.28 -33.78
N GLY A 34 5.90 46.96 -33.62
CA GLY A 34 4.73 46.09 -33.77
C GLY A 34 3.97 45.94 -32.45
N LYS A 35 3.11 46.91 -32.12
CA LYS A 35 2.21 46.86 -30.94
C LYS A 35 0.93 46.04 -31.15
N SER A 36 0.82 45.13 -32.14
CA SER A 36 -0.47 44.45 -32.41
C SER A 36 -0.71 43.12 -31.67
N SER A 37 0.32 42.49 -31.08
CA SER A 37 0.16 41.15 -30.47
C SER A 37 -0.43 41.16 -29.06
N SER A 38 -0.30 42.25 -28.30
CA SER A 38 -0.73 42.32 -26.88
C SER A 38 -2.19 42.76 -26.71
N TYR A 39 -2.70 43.59 -27.63
CA TYR A 39 -4.10 44.04 -27.62
C TYR A 39 -5.07 42.90 -27.98
N THR A 40 -4.68 42.03 -28.90
CA THR A 40 -5.56 40.94 -29.35
C THR A 40 -5.78 39.89 -28.26
N THR A 41 -4.72 39.52 -27.52
CA THR A 41 -4.81 38.59 -26.38
C THR A 41 -5.57 39.17 -25.19
N THR A 42 -5.37 40.44 -24.88
CA THR A 42 -6.11 41.10 -23.78
C THR A 42 -7.60 41.23 -24.09
N VAL A 43 -7.97 41.51 -25.33
CA VAL A 43 -9.38 41.55 -25.76
C VAL A 43 -10.02 40.16 -25.70
N ILE A 44 -9.32 39.10 -26.12
CA ILE A 44 -9.83 37.71 -26.05
C ILE A 44 -10.03 37.28 -24.59
N LEU A 45 -9.06 37.56 -23.71
CA LEU A 45 -9.19 37.22 -22.29
C LEU A 45 -10.32 38.00 -21.60
N ALA A 46 -10.51 39.27 -21.93
CA ALA A 46 -11.62 40.07 -21.42
C ALA A 46 -12.97 39.52 -21.91
N ALA A 47 -13.07 39.12 -23.19
CA ALA A 47 -14.28 38.52 -23.75
C ALA A 47 -14.63 37.18 -23.09
N LEU A 48 -13.63 36.31 -22.84
CA LEU A 48 -13.83 35.04 -22.15
C LEU A 48 -14.25 35.24 -20.69
N LEU A 49 -13.67 36.22 -20.01
CA LEU A 49 -14.05 36.56 -18.63
C LEU A 49 -15.51 37.04 -18.57
N LEU A 50 -15.91 37.96 -19.46
CA LEU A 50 -17.28 38.46 -19.54
C LEU A 50 -18.28 37.36 -19.89
N ALA A 51 -17.93 36.45 -20.81
CA ALA A 51 -18.77 35.29 -21.14
C ALA A 51 -18.95 34.35 -19.94
N SER A 52 -17.89 34.12 -19.15
CA SER A 52 -17.96 33.27 -17.96
C SER A 52 -18.83 33.88 -16.86
N VAL A 53 -18.74 35.20 -16.64
CA VAL A 53 -19.57 35.93 -15.67
C VAL A 53 -21.04 35.94 -16.11
N ALA A 54 -21.32 36.17 -17.39
CA ALA A 54 -22.67 36.10 -17.93
C ALA A 54 -23.29 34.71 -17.76
N LEU A 55 -22.50 33.65 -18.01
CA LEU A 55 -22.96 32.26 -17.83
C LEU A 55 -23.28 31.95 -16.36
N LEU A 56 -22.42 32.40 -15.43
CA LEU A 56 -22.66 32.24 -13.98
C LEU A 56 -23.88 33.01 -13.51
N LEU A 57 -24.13 34.21 -14.03
CA LEU A 57 -25.34 34.98 -13.73
C LEU A 57 -26.59 34.31 -14.28
N LEU A 58 -26.55 33.72 -15.47
CA LEU A 58 -27.67 32.97 -16.03
C LEU A 58 -27.98 31.70 -15.23
N VAL A 59 -26.96 31.02 -14.68
CA VAL A 59 -27.17 29.89 -13.76
C VAL A 59 -27.72 30.38 -12.41
N ALA A 60 -27.19 31.47 -11.86
CA ALA A 60 -27.65 32.03 -10.58
C ALA A 60 -29.09 32.57 -10.63
N LEU A 61 -29.50 33.11 -11.78
CA LEU A 61 -30.87 33.56 -12.06
C LEU A 61 -31.80 32.42 -12.50
N GLY A 62 -31.30 31.18 -12.59
CA GLY A 62 -32.08 30.01 -12.98
C GLY A 62 -32.51 29.99 -14.46
N ALA A 63 -31.97 30.89 -15.30
CA ALA A 63 -32.25 30.96 -16.72
C ALA A 63 -31.51 29.87 -17.52
N LEU A 64 -30.43 29.30 -16.98
CA LEU A 64 -29.75 28.11 -17.49
C LEU A 64 -29.73 27.01 -16.42
N SER A 65 -30.30 25.85 -16.74
CA SER A 65 -30.18 24.64 -15.92
C SER A 65 -29.01 23.80 -16.41
N LEU A 66 -28.05 23.51 -15.53
CA LEU A 66 -27.03 22.51 -15.82
C LEU A 66 -27.67 21.11 -15.82
N PRO A 67 -27.24 20.17 -16.69
CA PRO A 67 -27.80 18.84 -16.73
C PRO A 67 -27.40 18.08 -15.46
N SER A 68 -28.29 18.08 -14.49
CA SER A 68 -28.23 17.19 -13.32
C SER A 68 -28.50 15.77 -13.82
N GLY A 69 -27.46 14.94 -13.84
CA GLY A 69 -27.61 13.52 -14.11
C GLY A 69 -28.53 12.86 -13.09
N GLY A 70 -29.73 12.48 -13.55
CA GLY A 70 -30.58 11.42 -13.00
C GLY A 70 -31.12 11.63 -11.58
N GLY A 71 -32.33 12.21 -11.49
CA GLY A 71 -33.10 12.28 -10.26
C GLY A 71 -33.81 10.97 -9.88
N VAL A 72 -34.10 10.83 -8.59
CA VAL A 72 -35.26 10.07 -8.09
C VAL A 72 -35.96 10.96 -7.07
N GLY A 73 -37.26 11.20 -7.31
CA GLY A 73 -38.10 12.11 -6.54
C GLY A 73 -38.26 11.72 -5.07
N VAL A 74 -38.35 12.73 -4.21
CA VAL A 74 -38.60 12.60 -2.78
C VAL A 74 -40.11 12.57 -2.55
N GLY A 75 -40.63 11.41 -2.15
CA GLY A 75 -41.86 11.28 -1.36
C GLY A 75 -41.49 11.23 0.14
N HIS A 76 -42.27 11.91 0.97
CA HIS A 76 -42.05 12.11 2.39
C HIS A 76 -42.01 10.84 3.27
N ALA A 77 -41.32 11.00 4.41
CA ALA A 77 -41.38 10.26 5.68
C ALA A 77 -40.50 9.00 5.86
N GLY A 78 -39.62 9.03 6.87
CA GLY A 78 -39.04 7.83 7.49
C GLY A 78 -37.54 7.90 7.83
N ILE A 79 -37.26 8.13 9.13
CA ILE A 79 -36.11 7.67 9.95
C ILE A 79 -34.78 7.36 9.22
N GLY A 80 -33.76 8.17 9.50
CA GLY A 80 -32.41 8.05 8.95
C GLY A 80 -31.70 6.74 9.33
N LEU A 81 -31.45 5.90 8.32
CA LEU A 81 -30.44 4.85 8.34
C LEU A 81 -29.14 5.35 7.68
N PRO A 82 -27.95 4.91 8.13
CA PRO A 82 -26.69 5.34 7.55
C PRO A 82 -26.51 4.80 6.12
N ARG A 83 -26.01 5.67 5.22
CA ARG A 83 -25.75 5.34 3.82
C ARG A 83 -24.67 4.25 3.71
N PRO A 84 -24.85 3.19 2.89
CA PRO A 84 -23.85 2.15 2.72
C PRO A 84 -22.62 2.68 1.96
N ARG A 85 -21.42 2.27 2.42
CA ARG A 85 -20.15 2.50 1.71
C ARG A 85 -20.19 1.84 0.32
N PRO A 86 -19.49 2.39 -0.70
CA PRO A 86 -19.47 1.81 -2.03
C PRO A 86 -18.80 0.42 -1.99
N ARG A 87 -19.60 -0.63 -2.17
CA ARG A 87 -19.12 -1.99 -2.42
C ARG A 87 -18.65 -2.07 -3.86
N PHE A 88 -17.35 -2.05 -4.08
CA PHE A 88 -16.80 -2.41 -5.39
C PHE A 88 -16.86 -3.94 -5.54
N ARG A 89 -17.84 -4.42 -6.31
CA ARG A 89 -17.90 -5.82 -6.74
C ARG A 89 -16.88 -6.01 -7.86
N ARG A 90 -15.87 -6.84 -7.64
CA ARG A 90 -15.00 -7.32 -8.71
C ARG A 90 -15.46 -8.72 -9.07
N SER A 91 -16.18 -8.89 -10.18
CA SER A 91 -16.43 -10.22 -10.72
C SER A 91 -15.14 -10.70 -11.41
N ALA A 92 -14.23 -11.29 -10.66
CA ALA A 92 -13.19 -12.13 -11.24
C ALA A 92 -13.83 -13.45 -11.66
N ALA A 93 -14.65 -13.42 -12.71
CA ALA A 93 -15.04 -14.63 -13.41
C ALA A 93 -13.85 -15.02 -14.29
N PHE A 94 -13.00 -15.92 -13.78
CA PHE A 94 -11.99 -16.59 -14.58
C PHE A 94 -12.40 -18.05 -14.68
N GLU A 95 -12.70 -18.49 -15.90
CA GLU A 95 -12.83 -19.90 -16.26
C GLU A 95 -11.49 -20.59 -16.03
N SER A 96 -11.28 -21.09 -14.82
CA SER A 96 -10.30 -22.15 -14.58
C SER A 96 -10.99 -23.21 -13.76
N GLY A 97 -11.33 -24.32 -14.42
CA GLY A 97 -11.94 -25.50 -13.83
C GLY A 97 -11.13 -26.00 -12.64
N LEU A 98 -11.64 -25.71 -11.44
CA LEU A 98 -11.43 -26.51 -10.25
C LEU A 98 -12.65 -26.28 -9.35
N GLU A 99 -13.72 -27.02 -9.63
CA GLU A 99 -14.81 -27.21 -8.68
C GLU A 99 -14.26 -27.90 -7.43
N MET A 100 -13.99 -27.11 -6.40
CA MET A 100 -14.15 -27.48 -5.00
C MET A 100 -14.43 -26.20 -4.21
N ARG A 101 -15.59 -25.58 -4.46
CA ARG A 101 -16.11 -24.50 -3.61
C ARG A 101 -17.10 -25.12 -2.61
N GLY A 102 -16.58 -25.96 -1.73
CA GLY A 102 -17.33 -26.48 -0.58
C GLY A 102 -17.07 -25.56 0.62
N GLY A 103 -18.12 -24.99 1.21
CA GLY A 103 -18.03 -24.18 2.43
C GLY A 103 -18.64 -22.78 2.29
N GLU A 104 -19.81 -22.58 2.90
CA GLU A 104 -20.68 -21.39 2.83
C GLU A 104 -20.02 -20.07 3.29
N LYS A 105 -19.24 -19.42 2.42
CA LYS A 105 -18.94 -17.99 2.51
C LYS A 105 -19.25 -17.29 1.18
N GLY A 106 -19.88 -16.12 1.28
CA GLY A 106 -20.44 -15.36 0.15
C GLY A 106 -19.43 -15.02 -0.95
N GLU A 107 -19.90 -14.41 -2.03
CA GLU A 107 -19.02 -13.95 -3.12
C GLU A 107 -17.88 -13.03 -2.59
N PRO A 108 -16.66 -13.13 -3.14
CA PRO A 108 -15.58 -12.22 -2.78
C PRO A 108 -15.94 -10.76 -3.07
N TRP A 109 -15.61 -9.85 -2.15
CA TRP A 109 -15.81 -8.42 -2.35
C TRP A 109 -14.75 -7.59 -1.60
N THR A 110 -14.59 -6.33 -1.98
CA THR A 110 -13.53 -5.46 -1.46
C THR A 110 -14.11 -4.30 -0.65
N GLU A 111 -13.56 -4.06 0.54
CA GLU A 111 -13.76 -2.85 1.31
C GLU A 111 -12.50 -1.95 1.24
N VAL A 112 -12.70 -0.67 0.94
CA VAL A 112 -11.63 0.34 1.06
C VAL A 112 -11.60 0.84 2.50
N LEU A 113 -10.49 0.62 3.21
CA LEU A 113 -10.35 1.00 4.61
C LEU A 113 -9.70 2.37 4.77
N SER A 114 -8.64 2.63 4.02
CA SER A 114 -7.90 3.90 4.07
C SER A 114 -7.11 4.14 2.79
N TRP A 115 -6.78 5.41 2.56
CA TRP A 115 -5.83 5.84 1.55
C TRP A 115 -4.47 6.23 2.14
N GLU A 116 -4.39 6.42 3.46
CA GLU A 116 -3.17 6.74 4.22
C GLU A 116 -3.18 5.95 5.56
N PRO A 117 -2.58 4.75 5.61
CA PRO A 117 -1.93 4.06 4.50
C PRO A 117 -2.98 3.55 3.51
N ARG A 118 -2.58 3.25 2.27
CA ARG A 118 -3.45 2.52 1.35
C ARG A 118 -3.72 1.14 1.94
N ALA A 119 -4.97 0.88 2.33
CA ALA A 119 -5.39 -0.35 2.98
C ALA A 119 -6.75 -0.81 2.47
N PHE A 120 -6.85 -2.08 2.09
CA PHE A 120 -8.02 -2.71 1.51
C PHE A 120 -8.26 -4.06 2.18
N LEU A 121 -9.53 -4.36 2.49
CA LEU A 121 -9.94 -5.66 3.01
C LEU A 121 -10.65 -6.45 1.91
N TYR A 122 -10.11 -7.61 1.59
CA TYR A 122 -10.72 -8.58 0.69
C TYR A 122 -11.48 -9.61 1.51
N HIS A 123 -12.81 -9.55 1.44
CA HIS A 123 -13.66 -10.49 2.14
C HIS A 123 -13.77 -11.81 1.36
N ASN A 124 -13.78 -12.92 2.08
CA ASN A 124 -13.85 -14.27 1.50
C ASN A 124 -12.75 -14.53 0.45
N PHE A 125 -11.52 -14.07 0.72
CA PHE A 125 -10.35 -14.22 -0.14
C PHE A 125 -9.80 -15.65 -0.14
N LEU A 126 -9.76 -16.30 1.02
CA LEU A 126 -9.49 -17.73 1.17
C LEU A 126 -10.77 -18.49 1.49
N SER A 127 -10.86 -19.70 0.95
CA SER A 127 -11.81 -20.70 1.43
C SER A 127 -11.45 -21.19 2.83
N LYS A 128 -12.42 -21.80 3.52
CA LYS A 128 -12.20 -22.36 4.86
C LYS A 128 -11.16 -23.49 4.81
N GLU A 129 -11.19 -24.27 3.74
CA GLU A 129 -10.33 -25.42 3.46
C GLU A 129 -8.89 -24.96 3.22
N GLU A 130 -8.68 -23.86 2.48
CA GLU A 130 -7.36 -23.25 2.32
C GLU A 130 -6.79 -22.73 3.65
N CYS A 131 -7.62 -22.11 4.49
CA CYS A 131 -7.19 -21.67 5.81
C CYS A 131 -6.76 -22.85 6.69
N GLU A 132 -7.59 -23.89 6.79
CA GLU A 132 -7.29 -25.10 7.57
C GLU A 132 -6.06 -25.83 7.05
N TYR A 133 -5.90 -25.87 5.72
CA TYR A 133 -4.71 -26.44 5.08
C TYR A 133 -3.43 -25.74 5.50
N LEU A 134 -3.38 -24.39 5.39
CA LEU A 134 -2.20 -23.62 5.80
C LEU A 134 -1.87 -23.81 7.29
N ILE A 135 -2.89 -23.86 8.15
CA ILE A 135 -2.70 -24.14 9.59
C ILE A 135 -2.11 -25.54 9.78
N SER A 136 -2.64 -26.56 9.08
CA SER A 136 -2.19 -27.95 9.21
C SER A 136 -0.71 -28.14 8.81
N LEU A 137 -0.26 -27.45 7.76
CA LEU A 137 1.14 -27.48 7.33
C LEU A 137 2.06 -26.83 8.36
N ALA A 138 1.62 -25.72 8.96
CA ALA A 138 2.45 -24.93 9.86
C ALA A 138 2.52 -25.51 11.28
N LYS A 139 1.39 -25.99 11.82
CA LYS A 139 1.22 -26.42 13.22
C LYS A 139 2.33 -27.33 13.77
N PRO A 140 2.81 -28.38 13.07
CA PRO A 140 3.86 -29.26 13.60
C PRO A 140 5.26 -28.62 13.60
N HIS A 141 5.45 -27.46 12.95
CA HIS A 141 6.76 -26.83 12.73
C HIS A 141 6.86 -25.43 13.35
N MET A 142 5.88 -25.01 14.14
CA MET A 142 5.84 -23.68 14.74
C MET A 142 7.01 -23.46 15.70
N LYS A 143 7.74 -22.37 15.51
CA LYS A 143 8.82 -21.91 16.40
C LYS A 143 8.52 -20.51 16.89
N LYS A 144 9.07 -20.11 18.03
CA LYS A 144 8.94 -18.73 18.52
C LYS A 144 9.40 -17.75 17.44
N SER A 145 8.56 -16.74 17.15
CA SER A 145 8.85 -15.74 16.12
C SER A 145 9.99 -14.83 16.55
N THR A 146 10.80 -14.41 15.59
CA THR A 146 11.85 -13.42 15.77
C THR A 146 11.55 -12.14 15.00
N VAL A 147 12.28 -11.07 15.27
CA VAL A 147 12.22 -9.80 14.52
C VAL A 147 13.57 -9.49 13.89
N VAL A 148 13.55 -8.70 12.81
CA VAL A 148 14.78 -8.17 12.20
C VAL A 148 15.32 -7.05 13.08
N ASP A 149 16.57 -7.15 13.48
CA ASP A 149 17.28 -6.12 14.22
C ASP A 149 17.70 -5.00 13.26
N ALA A 150 17.25 -3.78 13.52
CA ALA A 150 17.48 -2.64 12.63
C ALA A 150 18.96 -2.22 12.52
N SER A 151 19.80 -2.58 13.48
CA SER A 151 21.22 -2.19 13.49
C SER A 151 22.13 -3.21 12.82
N THR A 152 21.76 -4.49 12.89
CA THR A 152 22.58 -5.60 12.41
C THR A 152 21.98 -6.31 11.19
N GLY A 153 20.69 -6.11 10.90
CA GLY A 153 19.93 -6.85 9.89
C GLY A 153 19.63 -8.30 10.27
N GLY A 154 20.08 -8.76 11.45
CA GLY A 154 19.96 -10.14 11.93
C GLY A 154 18.64 -10.45 12.65
N SER A 155 18.42 -11.73 12.96
CA SER A 155 17.24 -12.21 13.68
C SER A 155 17.42 -12.09 15.20
N LYS A 156 16.47 -11.48 15.91
CA LYS A 156 16.52 -11.27 17.38
C LYS A 156 15.27 -11.83 18.07
N ASP A 157 15.46 -12.48 19.23
CA ASP A 157 14.35 -12.87 20.11
C ASP A 157 13.65 -11.64 20.65
N SER A 158 12.32 -11.66 20.60
CA SER A 158 11.53 -10.45 20.66
C SER A 158 10.52 -10.49 21.81
N ARG A 159 10.65 -9.55 22.74
CA ARG A 159 9.53 -9.18 23.63
C ARG A 159 8.45 -8.39 22.89
N VAL A 160 8.74 -7.92 21.67
CA VAL A 160 7.84 -7.09 20.87
C VAL A 160 6.98 -7.90 19.90
N ARG A 161 7.40 -9.12 19.52
CA ARG A 161 6.61 -10.11 18.78
C ARG A 161 6.61 -11.42 19.55
N THR A 162 5.48 -11.78 20.13
CA THR A 162 5.39 -12.93 21.04
C THR A 162 4.69 -14.14 20.44
N SER A 163 4.41 -14.13 19.13
CA SER A 163 3.82 -15.27 18.42
C SER A 163 4.81 -16.40 18.17
N SER A 164 4.28 -17.52 17.70
CA SER A 164 5.04 -18.52 16.96
C SER A 164 4.80 -18.39 15.45
N GLY A 165 5.73 -18.89 14.63
CA GLY A 165 5.65 -18.83 13.19
C GLY A 165 6.37 -19.96 12.46
N MET A 166 6.00 -20.15 11.19
CA MET A 166 6.60 -21.08 10.23
C MET A 166 6.56 -20.45 8.83
N PHE A 167 7.61 -20.66 8.04
CA PHE A 167 7.67 -20.23 6.64
C PHE A 167 7.37 -21.42 5.72
N LEU A 168 6.44 -21.22 4.79
CA LEU A 168 6.15 -22.14 3.69
C LEU A 168 6.85 -21.61 2.43
N GLY A 169 7.47 -22.51 1.67
CA GLY A 169 8.21 -22.15 0.47
C GLY A 169 7.30 -21.58 -0.61
N ARG A 170 7.80 -20.60 -1.38
CA ARG A 170 7.07 -20.10 -2.56
C ARG A 170 6.84 -21.24 -3.53
N GLY A 171 5.60 -21.41 -3.97
CA GLY A 171 5.19 -22.45 -4.89
C GLY A 171 5.37 -23.89 -4.39
N GLN A 172 5.52 -24.10 -3.07
CA GLN A 172 5.81 -25.40 -2.45
C GLN A 172 4.87 -26.52 -2.92
N ASP A 173 3.57 -26.25 -3.03
CA ASP A 173 2.58 -27.23 -3.54
C ASP A 173 1.48 -26.55 -4.39
N LYS A 174 0.54 -27.35 -4.89
CA LYS A 174 -0.54 -26.87 -5.77
C LYS A 174 -1.46 -25.86 -5.08
N ILE A 175 -1.76 -26.04 -3.80
CA ILE A 175 -2.66 -25.15 -3.04
C ILE A 175 -1.94 -23.82 -2.79
N ILE A 176 -0.68 -23.87 -2.35
CA ILE A 176 0.15 -22.67 -2.16
C ILE A 176 0.30 -21.90 -3.48
N ARG A 177 0.61 -22.56 -4.60
CA ARG A 177 0.68 -21.91 -5.91
C ARG A 177 -0.64 -21.23 -6.30
N THR A 178 -1.77 -21.88 -6.00
CA THR A 178 -3.10 -21.32 -6.28
C THR A 178 -3.37 -20.06 -5.47
N ILE A 179 -3.05 -20.09 -4.16
CA ILE A 179 -3.16 -18.93 -3.28
C ILE A 179 -2.23 -17.81 -3.77
N GLU A 180 -0.96 -18.09 -4.04
CA GLU A 180 0.00 -17.08 -4.49
C GLU A 180 -0.36 -16.45 -5.83
N LYS A 181 -0.90 -17.24 -6.77
CA LYS A 181 -1.46 -16.69 -8.01
C LYS A 181 -2.63 -15.75 -7.73
N ARG A 182 -3.56 -16.14 -6.84
CA ARG A 182 -4.68 -15.28 -6.43
C ARG A 182 -4.18 -13.98 -5.79
N ILE A 183 -3.14 -14.04 -4.97
CA ILE A 183 -2.50 -12.84 -4.41
C ILE A 183 -2.03 -11.93 -5.56
N SER A 184 -1.32 -12.48 -6.54
CA SER A 184 -0.85 -11.74 -7.71
C SER A 184 -2.00 -11.09 -8.50
N ASP A 185 -3.09 -11.82 -8.74
CA ASP A 185 -4.27 -11.33 -9.46
C ASP A 185 -4.96 -10.16 -8.72
N TYR A 186 -4.92 -10.15 -7.38
CA TYR A 186 -5.52 -9.09 -6.56
C TYR A 186 -4.61 -7.87 -6.38
N THR A 187 -3.30 -8.08 -6.24
CA THR A 187 -2.33 -7.02 -5.96
C THR A 187 -1.71 -6.42 -7.21
N PHE A 188 -1.81 -7.09 -8.36
CA PHE A 188 -1.09 -6.78 -9.60
C PHE A 188 0.43 -6.86 -9.47
N ILE A 189 0.93 -7.58 -8.46
CA ILE A 189 2.35 -7.82 -8.25
C ILE A 189 2.66 -9.26 -8.68
N PRO A 190 3.67 -9.52 -9.54
CA PRO A 190 4.02 -10.87 -9.97
C PRO A 190 4.31 -11.81 -8.80
N VAL A 191 4.02 -13.11 -8.97
CA VAL A 191 4.25 -14.14 -7.94
C VAL A 191 5.73 -14.17 -7.52
N GLU A 192 6.62 -13.93 -8.47
CA GLU A 192 8.07 -13.94 -8.35
C GLU A 192 8.61 -12.81 -7.45
N ASN A 193 7.84 -11.74 -7.28
CA ASN A 193 8.17 -10.67 -6.34
C ASN A 193 7.82 -11.05 -4.89
N GLY A 194 7.03 -12.11 -4.69
CA GLY A 194 6.64 -12.55 -3.36
C GLY A 194 7.71 -13.36 -2.64
N GLU A 195 7.92 -13.08 -1.36
CA GLU A 195 8.59 -14.00 -0.42
C GLU A 195 7.74 -15.26 -0.20
N GLY A 196 8.24 -16.24 0.57
CA GLY A 196 7.41 -17.36 1.04
C GLY A 196 6.25 -16.91 1.93
N LEU A 197 5.25 -17.77 2.12
CA LEU A 197 4.15 -17.50 3.06
C LEU A 197 4.63 -17.68 4.49
N GLN A 198 4.43 -16.68 5.35
CA GLN A 198 4.71 -16.81 6.78
C GLN A 198 3.40 -17.08 7.54
N VAL A 199 3.21 -18.30 8.05
CA VAL A 199 2.09 -18.64 8.95
C VAL A 199 2.46 -18.30 10.39
N LEU A 200 1.52 -17.70 11.11
CA LEU A 200 1.70 -17.18 12.47
C LEU A 200 0.55 -17.61 13.37
N HIS A 201 0.88 -17.91 14.62
CA HIS A 201 -0.08 -18.22 15.67
C HIS A 201 0.15 -17.35 16.90
N TYR A 202 -0.93 -16.72 17.37
CA TYR A 202 -0.97 -15.94 18.61
C TYR A 202 -1.97 -16.59 19.57
N GLU A 203 -1.47 -16.96 20.74
CA GLU A 203 -2.26 -17.37 21.90
C GLU A 203 -2.77 -16.14 22.68
N VAL A 204 -3.63 -16.38 23.68
CA VAL A 204 -4.10 -15.34 24.60
C VAL A 204 -2.92 -14.57 25.21
N GLY A 205 -3.00 -13.24 25.17
CA GLY A 205 -1.97 -12.30 25.63
C GLY A 205 -0.84 -12.06 24.64
N GLN A 206 -0.65 -12.89 23.61
CA GLN A 206 0.38 -12.68 22.59
C GLN A 206 -0.01 -11.57 21.63
N LYS A 207 1.00 -10.83 21.16
CA LYS A 207 0.85 -9.60 20.37
C LYS A 207 2.02 -9.38 19.42
N TYR A 208 1.89 -8.35 18.59
CA TYR A 208 3.01 -7.76 17.86
C TYR A 208 2.93 -6.24 18.00
N GLU A 209 3.93 -5.64 18.63
CA GLU A 209 4.06 -4.18 18.71
C GLU A 209 4.08 -3.53 17.32
N PRO A 210 3.63 -2.26 17.21
CA PRO A 210 3.66 -1.52 15.96
C PRO A 210 5.06 -1.50 15.33
N HIS A 211 5.12 -1.83 14.05
CA HIS A 211 6.34 -1.90 13.25
C HIS A 211 6.04 -1.60 11.78
N PHE A 212 7.12 -1.49 11.00
CA PHE A 212 7.05 -1.40 9.54
C PHE A 212 7.46 -2.73 8.92
N ASP A 213 6.81 -3.08 7.82
CA ASP A 213 7.22 -4.23 7.01
C ASP A 213 8.38 -3.90 6.06
N TYR A 214 8.56 -2.63 5.73
CA TYR A 214 9.72 -2.18 4.96
C TYR A 214 11.00 -2.23 5.81
N PHE A 215 12.13 -2.36 5.13
CA PHE A 215 13.45 -2.37 5.79
C PHE A 215 14.05 -0.96 5.89
N HIS A 216 14.83 -0.74 6.94
CA HIS A 216 15.68 0.45 7.10
C HIS A 216 17.13 0.20 6.68
N ASP A 217 17.50 -1.07 6.46
CA ASP A 217 18.86 -1.48 6.15
C ASP A 217 19.04 -1.92 4.68
N GLU A 218 20.27 -1.79 4.19
CA GLU A 218 20.63 -2.21 2.83
C GLU A 218 20.72 -3.73 2.67
N PHE A 219 21.01 -4.47 3.75
CA PHE A 219 21.23 -5.92 3.67
C PHE A 219 19.96 -6.65 3.23
N ASN A 220 18.84 -6.36 3.88
CA ASN A 220 17.55 -7.00 3.61
C ASN A 220 16.91 -6.54 2.30
N THR A 221 17.39 -5.46 1.68
CA THR A 221 16.91 -4.99 0.36
C THR A 221 17.71 -5.58 -0.81
N LYS A 222 18.83 -6.27 -0.58
CA LYS A 222 19.63 -6.88 -1.66
C LYS A 222 18.87 -7.88 -2.51
N ASN A 223 17.94 -8.64 -1.90
CA ASN A 223 17.11 -9.61 -2.61
C ASN A 223 15.71 -9.03 -2.86
N GLY A 224 15.41 -8.69 -4.11
CA GLY A 224 14.12 -8.14 -4.52
C GLY A 224 13.87 -6.66 -4.18
N GLY A 225 14.79 -5.95 -3.53
CA GLY A 225 14.58 -4.56 -3.12
C GLY A 225 13.66 -4.42 -1.90
N GLN A 226 13.00 -3.27 -1.76
CA GLN A 226 12.06 -3.03 -0.65
C GLN A 226 10.82 -3.93 -0.70
N ARG A 227 10.17 -4.11 0.46
CA ARG A 227 8.79 -4.61 0.53
C ARG A 227 7.84 -3.47 0.19
N ILE A 228 7.12 -3.62 -0.91
CA ILE A 228 6.19 -2.60 -1.42
C ILE A 228 4.80 -2.72 -0.80
N ALA A 229 4.37 -3.95 -0.52
CA ALA A 229 3.05 -4.26 0.02
C ALA A 229 3.07 -5.56 0.81
N THR A 230 2.09 -5.68 1.70
CA THR A 230 1.85 -6.86 2.52
C THR A 230 0.40 -7.30 2.35
N LEU A 231 0.21 -8.61 2.12
CA LEU A 231 -1.09 -9.23 2.26
C LEU A 231 -1.11 -10.10 3.51
N LEU A 232 -1.94 -9.72 4.49
CA LEU A 232 -2.17 -10.45 5.72
C LEU A 232 -3.51 -11.18 5.64
N MET A 233 -3.46 -12.50 5.50
CA MET A 233 -4.63 -13.37 5.44
C MET A 233 -4.97 -13.90 6.83
N TYR A 234 -6.22 -13.76 7.24
CA TYR A 234 -6.71 -14.28 8.52
C TYR A 234 -7.16 -15.73 8.35
N LEU A 235 -6.56 -16.65 9.08
CA LEU A 235 -6.83 -18.09 8.97
C LEU A 235 -7.78 -18.60 10.06
N SER A 236 -8.12 -17.77 11.04
CA SER A 236 -9.11 -18.06 12.08
C SER A 236 -9.94 -16.81 12.39
N ASP A 237 -11.16 -17.04 12.85
CA ASP A 237 -11.94 -16.04 13.56
C ASP A 237 -11.35 -15.87 14.97
N VAL A 238 -11.31 -14.63 15.48
CA VAL A 238 -10.85 -14.34 16.84
C VAL A 238 -12.02 -13.77 17.63
N GLU A 239 -12.30 -14.37 18.80
CA GLU A 239 -13.44 -14.01 19.62
C GLU A 239 -13.31 -12.59 20.17
N GLU A 240 -12.15 -12.26 20.76
CA GLU A 240 -11.86 -10.94 21.31
C GLU A 240 -10.38 -10.58 21.17
N GLY A 241 -10.10 -9.33 20.79
CA GLY A 241 -8.75 -8.84 20.54
C GLY A 241 -8.15 -9.34 19.22
N GLY A 242 -6.82 -9.36 19.14
CA GLY A 242 -6.09 -9.87 17.98
C GLY A 242 -6.19 -9.00 16.73
N GLU A 243 -6.74 -7.79 16.80
CA GLU A 243 -6.91 -6.91 15.65
C GLU A 243 -5.57 -6.52 15.01
N THR A 244 -5.57 -6.29 13.70
CA THR A 244 -4.46 -5.58 13.05
C THR A 244 -4.72 -4.09 13.13
N ILE A 245 -3.82 -3.33 13.75
CA ILE A 245 -3.97 -1.89 13.98
C ILE A 245 -3.01 -1.07 13.14
N PHE A 246 -3.44 0.11 12.72
CA PHE A 246 -2.63 1.15 12.09
C PHE A 246 -2.74 2.43 12.93
N PRO A 247 -1.90 2.58 13.97
CA PRO A 247 -1.96 3.74 14.88
C PRO A 247 -1.66 5.07 14.20
N SER A 248 -0.93 5.07 13.07
CA SER A 248 -0.59 6.28 12.31
C SER A 248 -1.50 6.53 11.10
N SER A 249 -2.58 5.74 10.95
CA SER A 249 -3.56 5.95 9.88
C SER A 249 -4.30 7.26 10.07
N LYS A 250 -4.56 7.97 8.97
CA LYS A 250 -5.37 9.20 8.99
C LYS A 250 -6.87 8.92 8.89
N ALA A 251 -7.27 7.66 8.70
CA ALA A 251 -8.68 7.28 8.67
C ALA A 251 -9.33 7.44 10.05
N ASN A 252 -10.58 7.89 10.08
CA ASN A 252 -11.32 8.04 11.33
C ASN A 252 -11.72 6.66 11.88
N SER A 253 -10.98 6.16 12.88
CA SER A 253 -11.22 4.87 13.52
C SER A 253 -12.60 4.75 14.16
N SER A 254 -13.12 5.84 14.73
CA SER A 254 -14.45 5.89 15.36
C SER A 254 -15.61 5.74 14.39
N SER A 255 -15.35 5.86 13.08
CA SER A 255 -16.36 5.63 12.03
C SER A 255 -16.57 4.15 11.69
N SER A 256 -15.82 3.24 12.32
CA SER A 256 -16.01 1.80 12.14
C SER A 256 -17.34 1.36 12.75
N PRO A 257 -18.20 0.63 12.02
CA PRO A 257 -19.47 0.12 12.57
C PRO A 257 -19.25 -0.85 13.75
N PHE A 258 -18.06 -1.44 13.86
CA PHE A 258 -17.68 -2.35 14.94
C PHE A 258 -16.83 -1.68 16.01
N TYR A 259 -16.73 -0.34 16.05
CA TYR A 259 -15.85 0.39 16.97
C TYR A 259 -16.05 -0.01 18.44
N ASN A 260 -17.30 -0.26 18.85
CA ASN A 260 -17.63 -0.65 20.22
C ASN A 260 -17.19 -2.09 20.57
N GLU A 261 -16.97 -2.94 19.56
CA GLU A 261 -16.49 -4.32 19.73
C GLU A 261 -14.95 -4.42 19.69
N LEU A 262 -14.26 -3.32 19.38
CA LEU A 262 -12.81 -3.27 19.32
C LEU A 262 -12.20 -3.27 20.73
N SER A 263 -11.05 -3.93 20.87
CA SER A 263 -10.23 -3.84 22.07
C SER A 263 -9.71 -2.41 22.30
N GLU A 264 -9.32 -2.10 23.54
CA GLU A 264 -8.68 -0.81 23.89
C GLU A 264 -7.39 -0.55 23.11
N CYS A 265 -6.70 -1.62 22.69
CA CYS A 265 -5.56 -1.52 21.78
C CYS A 265 -6.02 -1.05 20.38
N ALA A 266 -7.09 -1.63 19.86
CA ALA A 266 -7.61 -1.36 18.52
C ALA A 266 -8.26 0.01 18.36
N LYS A 267 -8.82 0.60 19.42
CA LYS A 267 -9.41 1.94 19.37
C LYS A 267 -8.39 3.06 19.10
N LYS A 268 -7.09 2.80 19.23
CA LYS A 268 -5.99 3.79 19.04
C LYS A 268 -5.69 4.15 17.59
N GLY A 269 -6.35 3.51 16.62
CA GLY A 269 -6.14 3.78 15.20
C GLY A 269 -7.14 3.02 14.33
N LEU A 270 -6.93 3.04 13.02
CA LEU A 270 -7.68 2.16 12.12
C LEU A 270 -7.37 0.70 12.50
N ALA A 271 -8.40 -0.13 12.66
CA ALA A 271 -8.24 -1.52 13.07
C ALA A 271 -9.09 -2.46 12.23
N VAL A 272 -8.58 -3.68 12.04
CA VAL A 272 -9.24 -4.76 11.31
C VAL A 272 -9.35 -5.98 12.23
N LYS A 273 -10.59 -6.43 12.47
CA LYS A 273 -10.87 -7.63 13.26
C LYS A 273 -10.52 -8.87 12.43
N PRO A 274 -9.82 -9.88 13.00
CA PRO A 274 -9.52 -11.10 12.28
C PRO A 274 -10.80 -11.89 12.01
N LYS A 275 -11.07 -12.14 10.74
CA LYS A 275 -12.17 -12.99 10.28
C LYS A 275 -11.62 -14.01 9.30
N MET A 276 -11.83 -15.28 9.59
CA MET A 276 -11.29 -16.38 8.78
C MET A 276 -11.66 -16.20 7.32
N GLY A 277 -10.68 -16.32 6.42
CA GLY A 277 -10.87 -16.17 4.98
C GLY A 277 -10.72 -14.75 4.46
N ASP A 278 -10.77 -13.72 5.32
CA ASP A 278 -10.53 -12.35 4.90
C ASP A 278 -9.01 -12.08 4.76
N ALA A 279 -8.65 -11.17 3.86
CA ALA A 279 -7.26 -10.77 3.64
C ALA A 279 -7.11 -9.25 3.60
N LEU A 280 -6.21 -8.71 4.42
CA LEU A 280 -5.89 -7.30 4.50
C LEU A 280 -4.67 -6.99 3.63
N LEU A 281 -4.86 -6.22 2.57
CA LEU A 281 -3.78 -5.65 1.76
C LEU A 281 -3.45 -4.25 2.27
N PHE A 282 -2.18 -3.98 2.56
CA PHE A 282 -1.71 -2.63 2.83
C PHE A 282 -0.34 -2.38 2.21
N TRP A 283 -0.07 -1.11 1.91
CA TRP A 283 1.12 -0.69 1.18
C TRP A 283 2.14 -0.03 2.10
N SER A 284 3.36 -0.53 2.07
CA SER A 284 4.52 0.01 2.78
C SER A 284 5.13 1.21 2.05
N MET A 285 4.80 1.38 0.77
CA MET A 285 5.30 2.45 -0.09
C MET A 285 4.16 3.20 -0.77
N ARG A 286 4.38 4.49 -0.99
CA ARG A 286 3.52 5.37 -1.78
C ARG A 286 3.72 5.13 -3.28
N PRO A 287 2.78 5.57 -4.14
CA PRO A 287 2.91 5.43 -5.60
C PRO A 287 4.16 6.09 -6.21
N ASP A 288 4.73 7.10 -5.54
CA ASP A 288 5.97 7.76 -5.93
C ASP A 288 7.25 6.99 -5.53
N GLY A 289 7.09 5.84 -4.88
CA GLY A 289 8.18 4.99 -4.39
C GLY A 289 8.73 5.41 -3.02
N SER A 290 8.20 6.45 -2.37
CA SER A 290 8.61 6.80 -1.01
C SER A 290 8.06 5.78 0.00
N LEU A 291 8.77 5.55 1.11
CA LEU A 291 8.21 4.80 2.24
C LEU A 291 6.99 5.53 2.81
N ASP A 292 5.98 4.78 3.24
CA ASP A 292 4.77 5.33 3.84
C ASP A 292 4.79 5.14 5.36
N ALA A 293 5.13 6.22 6.09
CA ALA A 293 5.15 6.20 7.56
C ALA A 293 3.76 5.94 8.19
N THR A 294 2.67 6.12 7.44
CA THR A 294 1.32 5.79 7.93
C THR A 294 1.04 4.28 7.92
N SER A 295 1.90 3.48 7.26
CA SER A 295 1.82 2.01 7.23
C SER A 295 2.33 1.32 8.50
N LEU A 296 2.69 2.10 9.53
CA LEU A 296 3.02 1.57 10.87
C LEU A 296 1.83 0.73 11.33
N HIS A 297 2.08 -0.54 11.62
CA HIS A 297 1.01 -1.47 11.97
C HIS A 297 1.44 -2.48 13.01
N GLY A 298 0.49 -3.03 13.76
CA GLY A 298 0.73 -4.01 14.80
C GLY A 298 -0.39 -5.02 14.94
N GLY A 299 -0.18 -6.04 15.75
CA GLY A 299 -1.19 -7.00 16.17
C GLY A 299 -1.54 -6.77 17.63
N CYS A 300 -2.78 -6.37 17.90
CA CYS A 300 -3.27 -6.25 19.27
C CYS A 300 -3.23 -7.60 20.00
N PRO A 301 -3.13 -7.58 21.34
CA PRO A 301 -3.18 -8.80 22.13
C PRO A 301 -4.45 -9.60 21.83
N VAL A 302 -4.32 -10.91 21.68
CA VAL A 302 -5.49 -11.80 21.71
C VAL A 302 -6.03 -11.81 23.14
N ILE A 303 -7.31 -11.48 23.32
CA ILE A 303 -7.95 -11.48 24.64
C ILE A 303 -8.69 -12.81 24.84
N LYS A 304 -9.37 -13.30 23.79
CA LYS A 304 -10.08 -14.57 23.80
C LYS A 304 -10.00 -15.27 22.44
N GLY A 305 -9.83 -16.59 22.47
CA GLY A 305 -9.65 -17.43 21.27
C GLY A 305 -8.18 -17.58 20.87
N ASN A 306 -7.94 -17.86 19.59
CA ASN A 306 -6.61 -18.03 19.02
C ASN A 306 -6.54 -17.38 17.64
N LYS A 307 -5.48 -16.63 17.37
CA LYS A 307 -5.30 -15.96 16.07
C LYS A 307 -4.31 -16.75 15.21
N TRP A 308 -4.78 -17.26 14.08
CA TRP A 308 -3.95 -17.75 13.00
C TRP A 308 -3.98 -16.76 11.83
N SER A 309 -2.80 -16.50 11.26
CA SER A 309 -2.68 -15.64 10.08
C SER A 309 -1.57 -16.12 9.16
N SER A 310 -1.64 -15.77 7.88
CA SER A 310 -0.57 -15.97 6.91
C SER A 310 -0.21 -14.65 6.25
N THR A 311 1.06 -14.30 6.28
CA THR A 311 1.59 -13.06 5.72
C THR A 311 2.33 -13.37 4.42
N LYS A 312 2.03 -12.60 3.37
CA LYS A 312 2.80 -12.55 2.13
C LYS A 312 3.39 -11.16 1.98
N TRP A 313 4.73 -11.09 2.03
CA TRP A 313 5.46 -9.87 1.68
C TRP A 313 5.80 -9.87 0.19
N MET A 314 5.58 -8.73 -0.45
CA MET A 314 5.85 -8.53 -1.87
C MET A 314 6.93 -7.48 -2.05
N ARG A 315 7.91 -7.79 -2.89
CA ARG A 315 9.09 -6.98 -3.17
C ARG A 315 8.89 -6.10 -4.41
N VAL A 316 9.68 -5.03 -4.54
CA VAL A 316 9.67 -4.16 -5.74
C VAL A 316 10.21 -4.87 -6.98
N HIS A 317 11.13 -5.82 -6.81
CA HIS A 317 11.70 -6.66 -7.86
C HIS A 317 11.51 -8.14 -7.52
N GLU A 318 11.86 -9.00 -8.47
CA GLU A 318 11.86 -10.45 -8.25
C GLU A 318 12.67 -10.83 -7.00
N TYR A 319 12.04 -11.60 -6.11
CA TYR A 319 12.68 -12.21 -4.95
C TYR A 319 13.22 -13.59 -5.34
N LYS A 320 14.54 -13.76 -5.24
CA LYS A 320 15.21 -15.03 -5.56
C LYS A 320 15.04 -15.99 -4.38
N ILE A 321 14.62 -17.22 -4.67
CA ILE A 321 14.43 -18.33 -3.72
C ILE A 321 15.56 -19.35 -3.85
#